data_AF-A0NTE1-F1
#
_entry.id   AF-A0NTE1-F1
#
_cell.length_a   1.000
_cell.length_b   1.000
_cell.length_c   1.000
_cell.angle_alpha   90.00
_cell.angle_beta   90.00
_cell.angle_gamma   90.00
#
_symmetry.space_group_name_H-M   'P 1'
#
loop_
_entity.id
_entity.type
_entity.pdbx_description
1 polymer ?
#
loop_
_entity_poly.entity_id
_entity_poly.type
_entity_poly.pdbx_seq_one_letter_code
_entity_poly.pdbx_strand_id
1 'polypeptide(L)'
;MARMAVRRALRQCLGLHRRSAYILGVELPNDIDTKLYEEALEYEFQSVDPDGPGKRACPEFHYFIDERGKSRYRRKEPFESYSIGMSITEHQRLIGIGTPKHPITDVFRNIAEAVIEVRPTRRHLQAAALIARGFHLSDHIADELIAHNIACLSIAFRGNRPLKAALGMLEALAAAEASITPKRRDDAETPPLEEMSGYGEAKEWGLVLVRDLKDWSEGALPWSDVDQGILLLGGPGTGKTIFAKALARSCGATFVECSLSKTQALGHLGDMLKGINKAFSEARSNTPAILFLDEFDGVGNRETLSRHAPEYATQVITGLLELMDGSEKRDGVVIVAACNRL
;
A
#
# COMPACT_ATOMS: atom_id res chain seq x y z
N MET A 1 17.86 -17.73 1.65
CA MET A 1 16.52 -17.88 2.28
C MET A 1 15.40 -17.92 1.25
N ALA A 2 15.20 -16.87 0.44
CA ALA A 2 14.14 -16.78 -0.57
C ALA A 2 14.02 -18.05 -1.44
N ARG A 3 15.13 -18.55 -2.02
CA ARG A 3 15.15 -19.81 -2.78
C ARG A 3 14.60 -21.03 -2.05
N MET A 4 14.89 -21.16 -0.75
CA MET A 4 14.37 -22.28 0.05
C MET A 4 12.87 -22.14 0.30
N ALA A 5 12.38 -20.91 0.51
CA ALA A 5 10.96 -20.62 0.65
C ALA A 5 10.20 -20.89 -0.65
N VAL A 6 10.72 -20.42 -1.80
CA VAL A 6 10.17 -20.70 -3.13
C VAL A 6 10.12 -22.20 -3.41
N ARG A 7 11.23 -22.92 -3.21
CA ARG A 7 11.26 -24.39 -3.35
C ARG A 7 10.22 -25.09 -2.51
N ARG A 8 10.03 -24.66 -1.26
CA ARG A 8 9.02 -25.23 -0.38
C ARG A 8 7.61 -24.96 -0.90
N ALA A 9 7.31 -23.74 -1.31
CA ALA A 9 6.01 -23.37 -1.87
C ALA A 9 5.71 -24.18 -3.14
N LEU A 10 6.70 -24.32 -4.04
CA LEU A 10 6.58 -25.09 -5.29
C LEU A 10 6.39 -26.60 -5.09
N ARG A 11 6.72 -27.18 -3.92
CA ARG A 11 6.42 -28.60 -3.64
C ARG A 11 4.92 -28.88 -3.65
N GLN A 12 4.08 -27.87 -3.42
CA GLN A 12 2.63 -28.00 -3.51
C GLN A 12 2.16 -28.14 -4.98
N CYS A 13 2.99 -27.74 -5.95
CA CYS A 13 2.70 -27.76 -7.38
C CYS A 13 3.69 -28.68 -8.11
N LEU A 14 3.58 -29.99 -7.86
CA LEU A 14 4.50 -31.00 -8.37
C LEU A 14 4.61 -30.96 -9.91
N GLY A 15 5.83 -30.77 -10.41
CA GLY A 15 6.15 -30.84 -11.83
C GLY A 15 5.80 -29.58 -12.65
N LEU A 16 5.21 -28.53 -12.06
CA LEU A 16 4.87 -27.30 -12.78
C LEU A 16 6.10 -26.63 -13.41
N HIS A 17 7.21 -26.58 -12.67
CA HIS A 17 8.51 -26.06 -13.11
C HIS A 17 9.18 -26.87 -14.24
N ARG A 18 8.63 -28.04 -14.61
CA ARG A 18 9.12 -28.88 -15.70
C ARG A 18 8.23 -28.84 -16.95
N ARG A 19 7.10 -28.12 -16.90
CA ARG A 19 6.18 -28.01 -18.04
C ARG A 19 6.71 -27.00 -19.05
N SER A 20 6.40 -27.26 -20.32
CA SER A 20 6.71 -26.33 -21.42
C SER A 20 5.87 -25.06 -21.34
N ALA A 21 4.66 -25.14 -20.80
CA ALA A 21 3.76 -24.01 -20.55
C ALA A 21 3.17 -24.04 -19.14
N TYR A 22 3.00 -22.85 -18.52
CA TYR A 22 2.33 -22.68 -17.24
C TYR A 22 1.93 -21.22 -16.97
N ILE A 23 0.85 -21.02 -16.22
CA ILE A 23 0.51 -19.74 -15.57
C ILE A 23 0.54 -19.93 -14.06
N LEU A 24 1.43 -19.22 -13.37
CA LEU A 24 1.61 -19.31 -11.92
C LEU A 24 1.40 -17.96 -11.26
N GLY A 25 0.53 -17.92 -10.25
CA GLY A 25 0.48 -16.81 -9.30
C GLY A 25 1.44 -17.03 -8.14
N VAL A 26 2.17 -16.00 -7.75
CA VAL A 26 3.07 -16.01 -6.59
C VAL A 26 2.74 -14.85 -5.69
N GLU A 27 2.28 -15.15 -4.48
CA GLU A 27 2.06 -14.16 -3.43
C GLU A 27 3.31 -14.06 -2.56
N LEU A 28 3.91 -12.87 -2.60
CA LEU A 28 5.07 -12.53 -1.80
C LEU A 28 4.64 -11.91 -0.47
N PRO A 29 5.43 -12.11 0.59
CA PRO A 29 5.02 -11.68 1.92
C PRO A 29 5.18 -10.17 2.12
N ASN A 30 6.03 -9.51 1.33
CA ASN A 30 6.40 -8.10 1.49
C ASN A 30 6.70 -7.46 0.12
N ASP A 31 6.41 -6.17 -0.04
CA ASP A 31 6.67 -5.40 -1.27
C ASP A 31 8.14 -5.02 -1.50
N ILE A 32 8.98 -5.15 -0.47
CA ILE A 32 10.36 -4.64 -0.51
C ILE A 32 11.32 -5.69 -1.09
N ASP A 33 11.02 -6.97 -0.89
CA ASP A 33 11.88 -8.09 -1.26
C ASP A 33 11.59 -8.67 -2.65
N THR A 34 10.70 -8.05 -3.42
CA THR A 34 10.19 -8.56 -4.69
C THR A 34 11.31 -9.01 -5.63
N LYS A 35 12.36 -8.20 -5.79
CA LYS A 35 13.52 -8.53 -6.65
C LYS A 35 14.26 -9.79 -6.19
N LEU A 36 14.44 -9.99 -4.90
CA LEU A 36 15.13 -11.18 -4.37
C LEU A 36 14.30 -12.45 -4.60
N TYR A 37 12.98 -12.34 -4.54
CA TYR A 37 12.08 -13.44 -4.84
C TYR A 37 11.96 -13.71 -6.34
N GLU A 38 12.02 -12.68 -7.18
CA GLU A 38 12.14 -12.81 -8.63
C GLU A 38 13.38 -13.62 -9.02
N GLU A 39 14.56 -13.21 -8.54
CA GLU A 39 15.82 -13.93 -8.79
C GLU A 39 15.75 -15.38 -8.27
N ALA A 40 15.04 -15.61 -7.16
CA ALA A 40 14.82 -16.95 -6.63
C ALA A 40 13.88 -17.79 -7.52
N LEU A 41 12.81 -17.20 -8.04
CA LEU A 41 11.89 -17.85 -8.98
C LEU A 41 12.59 -18.13 -10.31
N GLU A 42 13.30 -17.15 -10.89
CA GLU A 42 14.11 -17.34 -12.10
C GLU A 42 15.04 -18.54 -11.95
N TYR A 43 15.73 -18.65 -10.80
CA TYR A 43 16.62 -19.77 -10.55
C TYR A 43 15.89 -21.13 -10.53
N GLU A 44 14.71 -21.23 -9.90
CA GLU A 44 13.98 -22.49 -9.81
C GLU A 44 13.26 -22.88 -11.11
N PHE A 45 12.92 -21.90 -11.94
CA PHE A 45 12.24 -22.08 -13.23
C PHE A 45 13.18 -22.03 -14.43
N GLN A 46 14.49 -21.86 -14.22
CA GLN A 46 15.52 -22.06 -15.24
C GLN A 46 15.58 -23.56 -15.63
N SER A 47 14.82 -23.93 -16.66
CA SER A 47 14.99 -25.22 -17.33
C SER A 47 16.11 -25.12 -18.36
N VAL A 48 17.00 -26.10 -18.39
CA VAL A 48 17.79 -26.40 -19.61
C VAL A 48 16.78 -26.83 -20.67
N ASP A 49 16.83 -26.17 -21.83
CA ASP A 49 15.96 -26.43 -22.97
C ASP A 49 16.02 -27.92 -23.36
N PRO A 50 14.92 -28.69 -23.37
CA PRO A 50 14.94 -30.09 -23.76
C PRO A 50 15.25 -30.31 -25.26
N ASP A 51 15.01 -29.29 -26.11
CA ASP A 51 14.87 -29.46 -27.56
C ASP A 51 15.89 -28.68 -28.44
N GLY A 52 16.97 -28.11 -27.89
CA GLY A 52 17.99 -27.52 -28.77
C GLY A 52 19.08 -26.67 -28.11
N PRO A 53 20.15 -26.34 -28.86
CA PRO A 53 21.34 -25.74 -28.29
C PRO A 53 21.11 -24.25 -28.01
N GLY A 54 21.04 -23.88 -26.73
CA GLY A 54 21.73 -22.68 -26.26
C GLY A 54 20.93 -21.42 -25.96
N LYS A 55 19.60 -21.43 -25.81
CA LYS A 55 18.90 -20.29 -25.19
C LYS A 55 18.15 -20.70 -23.92
N ARG A 56 18.66 -20.24 -22.78
CA ARG A 56 17.93 -20.26 -21.51
C ARG A 56 16.70 -19.38 -21.65
N ALA A 57 15.52 -19.96 -21.85
CA ALA A 57 14.27 -19.22 -21.84
C ALA A 57 13.84 -18.98 -20.38
N CYS A 58 14.01 -17.75 -19.89
CA CYS A 58 13.48 -17.35 -18.58
C CYS A 58 11.95 -17.19 -18.67
N PRO A 59 11.21 -17.47 -17.58
CA PRO A 59 9.78 -17.17 -17.52
C PRO A 59 9.52 -15.66 -17.59
N GLU A 60 8.32 -15.29 -18.04
CA GLU A 60 7.92 -13.89 -18.10
C GLU A 60 7.30 -13.40 -16.78
N PHE A 61 7.92 -12.33 -16.29
CA PHE A 61 7.60 -11.47 -15.14
C PHE A 61 6.37 -10.57 -15.30
N HIS A 62 5.17 -10.94 -14.84
CA HIS A 62 4.05 -9.99 -14.72
C HIS A 62 3.79 -9.58 -13.28
N TYR A 63 3.45 -8.30 -13.08
CA TYR A 63 3.18 -7.73 -11.76
C TYR A 63 1.86 -6.99 -11.77
N PHE A 64 1.14 -7.05 -10.66
CA PHE A 64 -0.13 -6.35 -10.49
C PHE A 64 0.09 -4.94 -9.94
N ILE A 65 1.00 -4.17 -10.56
CA ILE A 65 1.37 -2.83 -10.09
C ILE A 65 0.38 -1.81 -10.65
N ASP A 66 -0.06 -0.87 -9.81
CA ASP A 66 -0.78 0.34 -10.23
C ASP A 66 0.15 1.21 -11.10
N GLU A 67 -0.32 1.76 -12.23
CA GLU A 67 0.47 2.57 -13.18
C GLU A 67 1.25 3.74 -12.52
N ARG A 68 0.83 4.22 -11.34
CA ARG A 68 1.57 5.24 -10.57
C ARG A 68 2.68 4.70 -9.68
N GLY A 69 2.75 3.40 -9.50
CA GLY A 69 3.80 2.70 -8.79
C GLY A 69 5.09 2.69 -9.59
N LYS A 70 5.94 3.71 -9.43
CA LYS A 70 7.35 3.59 -9.79
C LYS A 70 7.99 2.55 -8.85
N SER A 71 7.96 1.28 -9.24
CA SER A 71 8.93 0.31 -8.75
C SER A 71 10.32 0.87 -9.06
N ARG A 72 11.21 0.97 -8.06
CA ARG A 72 12.63 1.33 -8.25
C ARG A 72 13.37 0.35 -9.18
N TYR A 73 12.73 -0.76 -9.56
CA TYR A 73 13.30 -1.86 -10.31
C TYR A 73 12.42 -2.20 -11.53
N ARG A 74 12.91 -1.76 -12.70
CA ARG A 74 12.40 -1.97 -14.09
C ARG A 74 10.94 -1.54 -14.37
N ARG A 75 10.66 -1.17 -15.62
CA ARG A 75 9.28 -1.03 -16.14
C ARG A 75 8.60 -2.38 -15.96
N LYS A 76 7.66 -2.45 -15.03
CA LYS A 76 6.80 -3.60 -14.79
C LYS A 76 5.41 -3.15 -15.23
N GLU A 77 4.86 -3.79 -16.24
CA GLU A 77 3.57 -3.40 -16.81
C GLU A 77 2.42 -3.95 -15.95
N PRO A 78 1.35 -3.18 -15.72
CA PRO A 78 0.16 -3.65 -15.02
C PRO A 78 -0.46 -4.84 -15.76
N PHE A 79 -0.99 -5.79 -15.00
CA PHE A 79 -1.82 -6.85 -15.55
C PHE A 79 -3.26 -6.31 -15.79
N GLU A 80 -3.51 -5.75 -16.98
CA GLU A 80 -4.82 -5.23 -17.40
C GLU A 80 -5.63 -6.27 -18.18
N SER A 81 -6.96 -6.26 -18.05
CA SER A 81 -7.86 -7.25 -18.68
C SER A 81 -7.71 -7.42 -20.20
N TYR A 82 -7.23 -6.39 -20.92
CA TYR A 82 -7.00 -6.45 -22.37
C TYR A 82 -5.60 -6.99 -22.74
N SER A 83 -4.58 -6.85 -21.88
CA SER A 83 -3.24 -7.43 -22.07
C SER A 83 -3.18 -8.91 -21.71
N ILE A 84 -4.15 -9.42 -20.93
CA ILE A 84 -4.35 -10.85 -20.63
C ILE A 84 -4.42 -11.69 -21.91
N GLY A 85 -5.23 -11.26 -22.88
CA GLY A 85 -5.43 -11.99 -24.12
C GLY A 85 -4.14 -12.15 -24.91
N MET A 86 -3.41 -11.05 -25.11
CA MET A 86 -2.18 -11.06 -25.90
C MET A 86 -1.03 -11.78 -25.18
N SER A 87 -0.78 -11.50 -23.90
CA SER A 87 0.33 -12.13 -23.16
C SER A 87 0.12 -13.63 -22.94
N ILE A 88 -1.12 -14.11 -22.78
CA ILE A 88 -1.41 -15.55 -22.73
C ILE A 88 -1.23 -16.19 -24.11
N THR A 89 -1.58 -15.48 -25.21
CA THR A 89 -1.35 -16.01 -26.57
C THR A 89 0.10 -15.96 -27.01
N GLU A 90 0.90 -15.02 -26.49
CA GLU A 90 2.30 -14.80 -26.88
C GLU A 90 3.29 -15.58 -26.00
N HIS A 91 2.97 -15.82 -24.72
CA HIS A 91 3.90 -16.43 -23.77
C HIS A 91 3.40 -17.77 -23.24
N GLN A 92 4.21 -18.82 -23.46
CA GLN A 92 3.91 -20.15 -22.93
C GLN A 92 4.13 -20.22 -21.40
N ARG A 93 4.98 -19.38 -20.80
CA ARG A 93 5.37 -19.46 -19.38
C ARG A 93 5.22 -18.10 -18.69
N LEU A 94 4.17 -17.97 -17.88
CA LEU A 94 3.77 -16.73 -17.23
C LEU A 94 3.82 -16.86 -15.70
N ILE A 95 4.46 -15.91 -15.03
CA ILE A 95 4.45 -15.81 -13.57
C ILE A 95 3.88 -14.44 -13.17
N GLY A 96 2.74 -14.44 -12.49
CA GLY A 96 2.13 -13.26 -11.89
C GLY A 96 2.60 -13.09 -10.44
N ILE A 97 3.20 -11.94 -10.12
CA ILE A 97 3.70 -11.64 -8.77
C ILE A 97 2.75 -10.66 -8.08
N GLY A 98 2.12 -11.12 -7.01
CA GLY A 98 1.34 -10.30 -6.09
C GLY A 98 2.09 -10.02 -4.79
N THR A 99 1.82 -8.87 -4.20
CA THR A 99 2.36 -8.43 -2.91
C THR A 99 1.22 -7.86 -2.05
N PRO A 100 1.40 -7.60 -0.75
CA PRO A 100 0.32 -7.06 0.09
C PRO A 100 -0.25 -5.72 -0.42
N LYS A 101 0.57 -4.84 -1.00
CA LYS A 101 0.07 -3.59 -1.61
C LYS A 101 -0.53 -3.78 -3.01
N HIS A 102 -0.15 -4.85 -3.70
CA HIS A 102 -0.50 -5.13 -5.09
C HIS A 102 -0.92 -6.60 -5.23
N PRO A 103 -2.09 -6.98 -4.67
CA PRO A 103 -2.52 -8.37 -4.66
C PRO A 103 -2.83 -8.87 -6.08
N ILE A 104 -2.69 -10.18 -6.27
CA ILE A 104 -3.12 -10.84 -7.51
C ILE A 104 -4.62 -10.61 -7.69
N THR A 105 -5.04 -10.16 -8.87
CA THR A 105 -6.45 -9.93 -9.18
C THR A 105 -7.22 -11.24 -9.30
N ASP A 106 -8.53 -11.22 -9.00
CA ASP A 106 -9.39 -12.40 -9.15
C ASP A 106 -9.39 -12.93 -10.59
N VAL A 107 -9.28 -12.03 -11.57
CA VAL A 107 -9.17 -12.38 -12.99
C VAL A 107 -7.94 -13.25 -13.25
N PHE A 108 -6.76 -12.86 -12.73
CA PHE A 108 -5.56 -13.67 -12.85
C PHE A 108 -5.68 -14.99 -12.07
N ARG A 109 -6.27 -14.94 -10.87
CA ARG A 109 -6.49 -16.13 -10.03
C ARG A 109 -7.30 -17.21 -10.76
N ASN A 110 -8.27 -16.80 -11.58
CA ASN A 110 -9.12 -17.71 -12.35
C ASN A 110 -8.42 -18.37 -13.55
N ILE A 111 -7.40 -17.72 -14.13
CA ILE A 111 -6.63 -18.27 -15.26
C ILE A 111 -5.36 -19.00 -14.82
N ALA A 112 -4.86 -18.74 -13.61
CA ALA A 112 -3.65 -19.35 -13.09
C ALA A 112 -3.86 -20.83 -12.79
N GLU A 113 -2.91 -21.68 -13.19
CA GLU A 113 -2.93 -23.11 -12.87
C GLU A 113 -2.72 -23.36 -11.37
N ALA A 114 -1.99 -22.46 -10.72
CA ALA A 114 -1.79 -22.46 -9.28
C ALA A 114 -1.49 -21.05 -8.78
N VAL A 115 -1.83 -20.78 -7.53
CA VAL A 115 -1.36 -19.60 -6.80
C VAL A 115 -0.65 -20.09 -5.55
N ILE A 116 0.64 -19.77 -5.43
CA ILE A 116 1.47 -20.17 -4.29
C ILE A 116 1.79 -18.97 -3.41
N GLU A 117 1.77 -19.21 -2.10
CA GLU A 117 2.22 -18.21 -1.13
C GLU A 117 3.64 -18.52 -0.66
N VAL A 118 4.55 -17.55 -0.77
CA VAL A 118 5.95 -17.72 -0.41
C VAL A 118 6.21 -17.15 0.98
N ARG A 119 6.11 -17.99 2.02
CA ARG A 119 6.47 -17.59 3.39
C ARG A 119 7.81 -18.20 3.84
N PRO A 120 8.83 -17.39 4.17
CA PRO A 120 9.99 -17.86 4.89
C PRO A 120 9.61 -18.48 6.23
N THR A 121 10.41 -19.44 6.69
CA THR A 121 10.21 -20.06 8.00
C THR A 121 11.51 -20.01 8.79
N ARG A 122 11.41 -20.11 10.12
CA ARG A 122 12.57 -20.16 11.03
C ARG A 122 13.65 -21.15 10.55
N ARG A 123 13.21 -22.34 10.12
CA ARG A 123 14.11 -23.39 9.57
C ARG A 123 14.84 -22.94 8.30
N HIS A 124 14.21 -22.15 7.43
CA HIS A 124 14.87 -21.62 6.24
C HIS A 124 15.96 -20.61 6.60
N LEU A 125 15.73 -19.79 7.62
CA LEU A 125 16.72 -18.83 8.09
C LEU A 125 17.89 -19.55 8.78
N GLN A 126 17.61 -20.50 9.68
CA GLN A 126 18.64 -21.32 10.33
C GLN A 126 19.50 -22.06 9.31
N ALA A 127 18.88 -22.70 8.31
CA ALA A 127 19.60 -23.40 7.26
C ALA A 127 20.39 -22.42 6.37
N ALA A 128 19.85 -21.24 6.07
CA ALA A 128 20.57 -20.23 5.30
C ALA A 128 21.80 -19.70 6.07
N ALA A 129 21.69 -19.47 7.38
CA ALA A 129 22.81 -19.07 8.23
C ALA A 129 23.88 -20.17 8.28
N LEU A 130 23.48 -21.43 8.44
CA LEU A 130 24.41 -22.54 8.45
C LEU A 130 25.14 -22.72 7.11
N ILE A 131 24.40 -22.74 5.99
CA ILE A 131 24.97 -22.98 4.65
C ILE A 131 25.82 -21.80 4.18
N ALA A 132 25.35 -20.56 4.38
CA ALA A 132 26.03 -19.39 3.84
C ALA A 132 27.13 -18.84 4.76
N ARG A 133 27.06 -19.11 6.07
CA ARG A 133 27.92 -18.47 7.08
C ARG A 133 28.54 -19.43 8.09
N GLY A 134 28.13 -20.69 8.15
CA GLY A 134 28.73 -21.71 9.01
C GLY A 134 28.42 -21.58 10.50
N PHE A 135 27.41 -20.78 10.89
CA PHE A 135 26.99 -20.69 12.29
C PHE A 135 25.54 -21.13 12.49
N HIS A 136 25.25 -21.65 13.69
CA HIS A 136 23.91 -22.01 14.12
C HIS A 136 23.21 -20.80 14.75
N LEU A 137 21.97 -20.56 14.33
CA LEU A 137 21.06 -19.63 14.99
C LEU A 137 20.21 -20.39 16.00
N SER A 138 20.11 -19.86 17.22
CA SER A 138 19.12 -20.35 18.19
C SER A 138 17.71 -20.05 17.69
N ASP A 139 16.72 -20.77 18.22
CA ASP A 139 15.31 -20.58 17.85
C ASP A 139 14.85 -19.14 18.08
N HIS A 140 15.17 -18.58 19.25
CA HIS A 140 14.81 -17.22 19.62
C HIS A 140 15.34 -16.15 18.66
N ILE A 141 16.64 -16.21 18.33
CA ILE A 141 17.26 -15.26 17.39
C ILE A 141 16.69 -15.46 15.98
N ALA A 142 16.41 -16.70 15.58
CA ALA A 142 15.85 -16.97 14.27
C ALA A 142 14.40 -16.44 14.13
N ASP A 143 13.60 -16.49 15.19
CA ASP A 143 12.26 -15.90 15.22
C ASP A 143 12.31 -14.37 15.22
N GLU A 144 13.27 -13.76 15.92
CA GLU A 144 13.49 -12.31 15.88
C GLU A 144 13.89 -11.81 14.48
N LEU A 145 14.81 -12.54 13.84
CA LEU A 145 15.29 -12.21 12.49
C LEU A 145 14.24 -12.44 11.40
N ILE A 146 13.25 -13.33 11.61
CA ILE A 146 12.22 -13.60 10.59
C ILE A 146 11.26 -12.43 10.37
N ALA A 147 11.10 -11.59 11.39
CA ALA A 147 10.27 -10.39 11.33
C ALA A 147 10.91 -9.28 10.49
N HIS A 148 12.21 -9.39 10.20
CA HIS A 148 12.94 -8.40 9.44
C HIS A 148 12.89 -8.69 7.93
N ASN A 149 12.86 -7.61 7.15
CA ASN A 149 12.99 -7.62 5.69
C ASN A 149 14.29 -8.31 5.22
N ILE A 150 14.23 -9.14 4.16
CA ILE A 150 15.38 -9.89 3.65
C ILE A 150 16.48 -8.95 3.13
N ALA A 151 16.13 -7.78 2.59
CA ALA A 151 17.09 -6.75 2.23
C ALA A 151 17.90 -6.27 3.44
N CYS A 152 17.25 -5.99 4.57
CA CYS A 152 17.91 -5.57 5.81
C CYS A 152 18.83 -6.68 6.37
N LEU A 153 18.37 -7.94 6.33
CA LEU A 153 19.21 -9.10 6.65
C LEU A 153 20.45 -9.16 5.74
N SER A 154 20.27 -8.95 4.43
CA SER A 154 21.37 -8.98 3.47
C SER A 154 22.42 -7.89 3.73
N ILE A 155 21.98 -6.70 4.17
CA ILE A 155 22.86 -5.59 4.55
C ILE A 155 23.57 -5.89 5.88
N ALA A 156 22.81 -6.30 6.89
CA ALA A 156 23.33 -6.57 8.23
C ALA A 156 24.38 -7.67 8.25
N PHE A 157 24.15 -8.72 7.47
CA PHE A 157 25.05 -9.86 7.34
C PHE A 157 26.02 -9.70 6.16
N ARG A 158 26.34 -8.49 5.69
CA ARG A 158 27.32 -8.28 4.61
C ARG A 158 28.76 -8.62 5.06
N GLY A 159 29.52 -9.32 4.22
CA GLY A 159 30.90 -9.73 4.54
C GLY A 159 30.95 -10.80 5.64
N ASN A 160 32.07 -10.95 6.35
CA ASN A 160 32.23 -11.96 7.41
C ASN A 160 31.91 -11.41 8.82
N ARG A 161 30.89 -10.55 8.91
CA ARG A 161 30.54 -9.84 10.15
C ARG A 161 30.06 -10.84 11.23
N PRO A 162 30.52 -10.73 12.49
CA PRO A 162 30.03 -11.59 13.57
C PRO A 162 28.56 -11.31 13.90
N LEU A 163 27.84 -12.33 14.38
CA LEU A 163 26.39 -12.28 14.65
C LEU A 163 25.98 -11.07 15.50
N LYS A 164 26.71 -10.80 16.59
CA LYS A 164 26.43 -9.67 17.49
C LYS A 164 26.46 -8.31 16.75
N ALA A 165 27.41 -8.12 15.84
CA ALA A 165 27.52 -6.87 15.07
C ALA A 165 26.45 -6.80 13.97
N ALA A 166 25.99 -7.94 13.44
CA ALA A 166 24.87 -7.97 12.50
C ALA A 166 23.54 -7.62 13.19
N LEU A 167 23.30 -8.14 14.39
CA LEU A 167 22.11 -7.80 15.18
C LEU A 167 22.05 -6.31 15.53
N GLY A 168 23.15 -5.73 16.02
CA GLY A 168 23.20 -4.28 16.28
C GLY A 168 23.00 -3.42 15.02
N MET A 169 23.41 -3.92 13.84
CA MET A 169 23.10 -3.25 12.58
C MET A 169 21.61 -3.36 12.22
N LEU A 170 20.97 -4.49 12.49
CA LEU A 170 19.53 -4.64 12.25
C LEU A 170 18.71 -3.74 13.14
N GLU A 171 19.05 -3.64 14.42
CA GLU A 171 18.43 -2.68 15.35
C GLU A 171 18.59 -1.25 14.84
N ALA A 172 19.79 -0.86 14.39
CA ALA A 172 20.04 0.46 13.83
C ALA A 172 19.27 0.71 12.52
N LEU A 173 19.14 -0.30 11.65
CA LEU A 173 18.37 -0.22 10.42
C LEU A 173 16.86 -0.16 10.70
N ALA A 174 16.37 -0.93 11.67
CA ALA A 174 14.98 -0.90 12.10
C ALA A 174 14.63 0.44 12.76
N ALA A 175 15.52 1.00 13.57
CA ALA A 175 15.36 2.34 14.13
C ALA A 175 15.38 3.44 13.05
N ALA A 176 16.25 3.30 12.04
CA ALA A 176 16.26 4.18 10.88
C ALA A 176 15.00 4.02 10.02
N GLU A 177 14.51 2.80 9.80
CA GLU A 177 13.27 2.52 9.07
C GLU A 177 12.04 3.00 9.85
N ALA A 178 12.01 2.89 11.17
CA ALA A 178 10.99 3.49 12.03
C ALA A 178 11.04 5.03 12.00
N SER A 179 12.21 5.61 11.72
CA SER A 179 12.33 7.02 11.36
C SER A 179 11.88 7.34 9.92
N ILE A 180 11.70 6.33 9.06
CA ILE A 180 11.33 6.43 7.63
C ILE A 180 9.89 5.95 7.35
N THR A 181 9.17 5.34 8.32
CA THR A 181 7.69 5.42 8.39
C THR A 181 7.34 6.87 8.11
N PRO A 182 6.34 7.20 7.26
CA PRO A 182 6.20 8.54 6.71
C PRO A 182 5.74 9.49 7.82
N LYS A 183 6.67 9.93 8.66
CA LYS A 183 6.73 11.28 9.15
C LYS A 183 6.94 12.09 7.89
N ARG A 184 5.82 12.53 7.28
CA ARG A 184 5.90 13.52 6.21
C ARG A 184 6.78 14.63 6.77
N ARG A 185 7.74 15.07 5.98
CA ARG A 185 8.69 16.14 6.34
C ARG A 185 8.01 17.46 6.76
N ASP A 186 6.68 17.53 6.76
CA ASP A 186 5.87 18.70 7.10
C ASP A 186 5.35 18.70 8.56
N ASP A 187 5.42 17.57 9.28
CA ASP A 187 4.80 17.46 10.62
C ASP A 187 5.61 18.21 11.72
N ALA A 188 6.87 18.56 11.44
CA ALA A 188 7.69 19.33 12.36
C ALA A 188 7.48 20.85 12.26
N GLU A 189 6.83 21.34 11.19
CA GLU A 189 6.76 22.77 10.87
C GLU A 189 5.35 23.37 11.02
N THR A 190 4.31 22.53 11.10
CA THR A 190 2.93 23.02 11.26
C THR A 190 2.58 23.19 12.75
N PRO A 191 2.36 24.42 13.24
CA PRO A 191 1.93 24.66 14.61
C PRO A 191 0.53 24.09 14.86
N PRO A 192 0.17 23.80 16.12
CA PRO A 192 -1.19 23.37 16.46
C PRO A 192 -2.19 24.51 16.20
N LEU A 193 -3.47 24.16 16.04
CA LEU A 193 -4.53 25.05 15.58
C LEU A 193 -4.74 26.23 16.55
N GLU A 194 -4.53 26.01 17.84
CA GLU A 194 -4.58 27.03 18.89
C GLU A 194 -3.62 28.20 18.57
N GLU A 195 -2.42 27.87 18.09
CA GLU A 195 -1.33 28.81 17.79
C GLU A 195 -1.46 29.47 16.41
N MET A 196 -2.34 28.98 15.53
CA MET A 196 -2.55 29.57 14.22
C MET A 196 -3.40 30.84 14.28
N SER A 197 -2.98 31.93 13.63
CA SER A 197 -3.82 33.12 13.45
C SER A 197 -4.68 33.03 12.17
N GLY A 198 -5.94 33.47 12.22
CA GLY A 198 -6.84 33.52 11.06
C GLY A 198 -7.85 32.37 11.02
N TYR A 199 -8.33 32.02 9.82
CA TYR A 199 -9.32 30.96 9.51
C TYR A 199 -10.76 31.16 10.02
N GLY A 200 -11.02 32.16 10.86
CA GLY A 200 -12.38 32.59 11.23
C GLY A 200 -13.21 31.46 11.84
N GLU A 201 -14.45 31.31 11.35
CA GLU A 201 -15.41 30.28 11.78
C GLU A 201 -14.82 28.85 11.72
N ALA A 202 -13.94 28.56 10.76
CA ALA A 202 -13.30 27.25 10.66
C ALA A 202 -12.37 26.97 11.86
N LYS A 203 -11.65 27.98 12.37
CA LYS A 203 -10.83 27.82 13.58
C LYS A 203 -11.71 27.61 14.81
N GLU A 204 -12.78 28.37 14.95
CA GLU A 204 -13.72 28.24 16.07
C GLU A 204 -14.33 26.83 16.11
N TRP A 205 -14.81 26.35 14.96
CA TRP A 205 -15.29 24.98 14.78
C TRP A 205 -14.22 23.95 15.13
N GLY A 206 -13.00 24.12 14.62
CA GLY A 206 -11.90 23.19 14.87
C GLY A 206 -11.52 23.10 16.35
N LEU A 207 -11.57 24.21 17.10
CA LEU A 207 -11.29 24.21 18.54
C LEU A 207 -12.40 23.52 19.35
N VAL A 208 -13.65 23.58 18.89
CA VAL A 208 -14.76 22.80 19.47
C VAL A 208 -14.52 21.32 19.21
N LEU A 209 -14.21 20.94 17.97
CA LEU A 209 -13.93 19.55 17.60
C LEU A 209 -12.78 18.94 18.42
N VAL A 210 -11.72 19.71 18.69
CA VAL A 210 -10.60 19.25 19.55
C VAL A 210 -11.11 18.82 20.94
N ARG A 211 -12.07 19.56 21.50
CA ARG A 211 -12.69 19.21 22.80
C ARG A 211 -13.60 18.00 22.66
N ASP A 212 -14.47 18.01 21.65
CA ASP A 212 -15.44 16.94 21.44
C ASP A 212 -14.78 15.58 21.18
N LEU A 213 -13.70 15.54 20.40
CA LEU A 213 -12.93 14.31 20.17
C LEU A 213 -12.24 13.82 21.44
N LYS A 214 -11.77 14.73 22.29
CA LYS A 214 -11.21 14.37 23.60
C LYS A 214 -12.29 13.78 24.50
N ASP A 215 -13.43 14.46 24.64
CA ASP A 215 -14.55 14.02 25.47
C ASP A 215 -15.14 12.69 24.95
N TRP A 216 -15.19 12.49 23.64
CA TRP A 216 -15.55 11.21 23.03
C TRP A 216 -14.55 10.09 23.37
N SER A 217 -13.24 10.38 23.27
CA SER A 217 -12.20 9.39 23.59
C SER A 217 -12.20 8.98 25.08
N GLU A 218 -12.66 9.87 25.95
CA GLU A 218 -12.84 9.63 27.39
C GLU A 218 -14.21 9.02 27.74
N GLY A 219 -15.10 8.86 26.74
CA GLY A 219 -16.44 8.30 26.90
C GLY A 219 -17.47 9.26 27.52
N ALA A 220 -17.15 10.55 27.60
CA ALA A 220 -18.02 11.60 28.12
C ALA A 220 -19.02 12.13 27.08
N LEU A 221 -18.73 11.95 25.78
CA LEU A 221 -19.57 12.40 24.67
C LEU A 221 -19.84 11.23 23.70
N PRO A 222 -21.10 10.95 23.31
CA PRO A 222 -21.38 9.97 22.28
C PRO A 222 -20.95 10.50 20.90
N TRP A 223 -20.58 9.60 20.00
CA TRP A 223 -20.16 9.99 18.64
C TRP A 223 -21.24 10.74 17.85
N SER A 224 -22.52 10.53 18.18
CA SER A 224 -23.64 11.25 17.57
C SER A 224 -23.62 12.76 17.80
N ASP A 225 -22.93 13.20 18.85
CA ASP A 225 -22.88 14.59 19.28
C ASP A 225 -21.56 15.26 18.84
N VAL A 226 -20.67 14.53 18.16
CA VAL A 226 -19.43 15.03 17.56
C VAL A 226 -19.70 15.44 16.11
N ASP A 227 -19.31 16.65 15.74
CA ASP A 227 -19.38 17.11 14.35
C ASP A 227 -18.47 16.27 13.43
N GLN A 228 -19.06 15.65 12.41
CA GLN A 228 -18.40 14.63 11.59
C GLN A 228 -17.68 15.19 10.35
N GLY A 229 -17.76 16.50 10.10
CA GLY A 229 -16.95 17.13 9.07
C GLY A 229 -17.26 18.58 8.74
N ILE A 230 -16.38 19.16 7.93
CA ILE A 230 -16.44 20.55 7.44
C ILE A 230 -15.99 20.63 5.98
N LEU A 231 -16.52 21.60 5.23
CA LEU A 231 -16.04 21.98 3.91
C LEU A 231 -15.38 23.36 3.95
N LEU A 232 -14.10 23.42 3.56
CA LEU A 232 -13.29 24.62 3.53
C LEU A 232 -13.31 25.26 2.14
N LEU A 233 -13.98 26.40 2.01
CA LEU A 233 -14.05 27.18 0.76
C LEU A 233 -13.06 28.35 0.78
N GLY A 234 -12.46 28.66 -0.37
CA GLY A 234 -11.66 29.89 -0.58
C GLY A 234 -10.58 29.73 -1.65
N GLY A 235 -9.87 30.79 -2.01
CA GLY A 235 -8.88 30.74 -3.09
C GLY A 235 -7.67 29.81 -2.84
N PRO A 236 -6.90 29.50 -3.89
CA PRO A 236 -5.66 28.73 -3.76
C PRO A 236 -4.66 29.49 -2.87
N GLY A 237 -3.88 28.76 -2.08
CA GLY A 237 -2.89 29.36 -1.16
C GLY A 237 -3.46 29.95 0.13
N THR A 238 -4.75 29.77 0.43
CA THR A 238 -5.38 30.20 1.70
C THR A 238 -5.09 29.28 2.90
N GLY A 239 -4.21 28.29 2.73
CA GLY A 239 -3.77 27.43 3.83
C GLY A 239 -4.74 26.33 4.25
N LYS A 240 -5.72 25.93 3.42
CA LYS A 240 -6.70 24.86 3.75
C LYS A 240 -6.06 23.55 4.19
N THR A 241 -5.06 23.09 3.43
CA THR A 241 -4.29 21.88 3.76
C THR A 241 -3.50 22.05 5.06
N ILE A 242 -3.00 23.27 5.34
CA ILE A 242 -2.28 23.60 6.58
C ILE A 242 -3.24 23.58 7.76
N PHE A 243 -4.43 24.17 7.63
CA PHE A 243 -5.49 24.11 8.63
C PHE A 243 -5.87 22.67 8.96
N ALA A 244 -6.09 21.82 7.96
CA ALA A 244 -6.47 20.42 8.19
C ALA A 244 -5.37 19.62 8.93
N LYS A 245 -4.10 19.87 8.59
CA LYS A 245 -2.95 19.29 9.30
C LYS A 245 -2.85 19.79 10.76
N ALA A 246 -3.03 21.09 10.97
CA ALA A 246 -3.00 21.68 12.31
C ALA A 246 -4.16 21.19 13.19
N LEU A 247 -5.35 21.02 12.61
CA LEU A 247 -6.51 20.43 13.27
C LEU A 247 -6.20 19.00 13.73
N ALA A 248 -5.70 18.14 12.82
CA ALA A 248 -5.33 16.77 13.17
C ALA A 248 -4.30 16.71 14.30
N ARG A 249 -3.30 17.60 14.27
CA ARG A 249 -2.30 17.72 15.34
C ARG A 249 -2.94 18.09 16.68
N SER A 250 -3.85 19.06 16.69
CA SER A 250 -4.52 19.55 17.91
C SER A 250 -5.44 18.51 18.51
N CYS A 251 -6.12 17.74 17.66
CA CYS A 251 -6.95 16.61 18.06
C CYS A 251 -6.15 15.38 18.49
N GLY A 252 -4.83 15.34 18.27
CA GLY A 252 -4.02 14.13 18.43
C GLY A 252 -4.45 12.99 17.51
N ALA A 253 -5.07 13.32 16.37
CA ALA A 253 -5.69 12.39 15.45
C ALA A 253 -4.78 12.04 14.26
N THR A 254 -4.96 10.85 13.70
CA THR A 254 -4.27 10.44 12.48
C THR A 254 -4.71 11.31 11.30
N PHE A 255 -3.76 11.88 10.55
CA PHE A 255 -4.07 12.67 9.35
C PHE A 255 -3.98 11.80 8.10
N VAL A 256 -5.10 11.63 7.39
CA VAL A 256 -5.18 10.90 6.13
C VAL A 256 -5.56 11.88 5.03
N GLU A 257 -4.75 12.00 3.97
CA GLU A 257 -5.02 12.91 2.85
C GLU A 257 -5.41 12.15 1.59
N CYS A 258 -6.48 12.60 0.94
CA CYS A 258 -6.93 12.15 -0.37
C CYS A 258 -7.17 13.37 -1.28
N SER A 259 -6.35 13.54 -2.32
CA SER A 259 -6.55 14.60 -3.33
C SER A 259 -7.36 14.07 -4.51
N LEU A 260 -8.50 14.71 -4.77
CA LEU A 260 -9.49 14.23 -5.72
C LEU A 260 -9.06 14.44 -7.18
N SER A 261 -8.37 15.54 -7.51
CA SER A 261 -7.82 15.74 -8.86
C SER A 261 -6.63 14.82 -9.14
N LYS A 262 -5.80 14.51 -8.13
CA LYS A 262 -4.79 13.47 -8.27
C LYS A 262 -5.47 12.14 -8.58
N THR A 263 -6.54 11.75 -7.90
CA THR A 263 -7.26 10.50 -8.23
C THR A 263 -7.96 10.53 -9.60
N GLN A 264 -8.37 11.69 -10.14
CA GLN A 264 -8.96 11.80 -11.48
C GLN A 264 -7.95 11.68 -12.62
N ALA A 265 -6.71 12.13 -12.42
CA ALA A 265 -5.65 12.00 -13.41
C ALA A 265 -5.16 10.54 -13.62
N LEU A 266 -5.90 9.52 -13.14
CA LEU A 266 -5.69 8.07 -13.35
C LEU A 266 -6.48 7.49 -14.52
N GLY A 267 -7.31 8.29 -15.20
CA GLY A 267 -7.91 7.91 -16.48
C GLY A 267 -9.30 7.26 -16.40
N HIS A 268 -9.68 6.59 -15.29
CA HIS A 268 -10.99 5.92 -15.19
C HIS A 268 -11.67 6.04 -13.81
N LEU A 269 -13.01 6.03 -13.81
CA LEU A 269 -13.90 6.22 -12.66
C LEU A 269 -13.62 5.28 -11.48
N GLY A 270 -13.34 4.01 -11.81
CA GLY A 270 -13.13 2.96 -10.82
C GLY A 270 -11.91 3.19 -9.95
N ASP A 271 -10.84 3.79 -10.49
CA ASP A 271 -9.60 4.00 -9.75
C ASP A 271 -9.70 5.20 -8.80
N MET A 272 -10.51 6.21 -9.18
CA MET A 272 -10.90 7.28 -8.27
C MET A 272 -11.67 6.73 -7.06
N LEU A 273 -12.70 5.91 -7.30
CA LEU A 273 -13.48 5.30 -6.24
C LEU A 273 -12.65 4.35 -5.36
N LYS A 274 -11.72 3.57 -5.93
CA LYS A 274 -10.78 2.73 -5.14
C LYS A 274 -9.86 3.55 -4.25
N GLY A 275 -9.33 4.67 -4.76
CA GLY A 275 -8.49 5.59 -4.00
C GLY A 275 -9.23 6.19 -2.80
N ILE A 276 -10.46 6.65 -3.03
CA ILE A 276 -11.34 7.19 -1.97
C ILE A 276 -11.64 6.08 -0.95
N ASN A 277 -12.08 4.89 -1.39
CA ASN A 277 -12.33 3.74 -0.51
C ASN A 277 -11.13 3.39 0.38
N LYS A 278 -9.92 3.40 -0.19
CA LYS A 278 -8.69 3.13 0.55
C LYS A 278 -8.43 4.19 1.63
N ALA A 279 -8.60 5.47 1.31
CA ALA A 279 -8.43 6.56 2.28
C ALA A 279 -9.45 6.45 3.43
N PHE A 280 -10.71 6.12 3.13
CA PHE A 280 -11.72 5.84 4.15
C PHE A 280 -11.39 4.62 5.01
N SER A 281 -10.86 3.54 4.41
CA SER A 281 -10.43 2.34 5.14
C SER A 281 -9.24 2.62 6.06
N GLU A 282 -8.26 3.40 5.58
CA GLU A 282 -7.10 3.83 6.35
C GLU A 282 -7.51 4.73 7.53
N ALA A 283 -8.42 5.69 7.31
CA ALA A 283 -8.94 6.54 8.38
C ALA A 283 -9.69 5.72 9.45
N ARG A 284 -10.55 4.77 9.03
CA ARG A 284 -11.29 3.89 9.95
C ARG A 284 -10.38 2.95 10.76
N SER A 285 -9.24 2.55 10.19
CA SER A 285 -8.30 1.66 10.88
C SER A 285 -7.42 2.40 11.90
N ASN A 286 -7.36 3.73 11.84
CA ASN A 286 -6.44 4.56 12.64
C ASN A 286 -7.20 5.65 13.43
N THR A 287 -8.35 5.32 14.02
CA THR A 287 -9.15 6.28 14.79
C THR A 287 -8.49 6.64 16.13
N PRO A 288 -8.63 7.90 16.61
CA PRO A 288 -9.29 9.04 15.95
C PRO A 288 -8.53 9.54 14.71
N ALA A 289 -9.25 9.87 13.64
CA ALA A 289 -8.66 10.28 12.36
C ALA A 289 -9.35 11.50 11.74
N ILE A 290 -8.54 12.37 11.12
CA ILE A 290 -8.99 13.44 10.23
C ILE A 290 -8.72 13.00 8.78
N LEU A 291 -9.79 12.76 8.02
CA LEU A 291 -9.72 12.47 6.60
C LEU A 291 -9.86 13.77 5.80
N PHE A 292 -8.75 14.23 5.21
CA PHE A 292 -8.70 15.43 4.39
C PHE A 292 -8.93 15.12 2.91
N LEU A 293 -10.01 15.65 2.33
CA LEU A 293 -10.35 15.56 0.92
C LEU A 293 -9.97 16.86 0.20
N ASP A 294 -8.86 16.87 -0.51
CA ASP A 294 -8.39 18.06 -1.24
C ASP A 294 -8.94 18.12 -2.66
N GLU A 295 -9.09 19.35 -3.18
CA GLU A 295 -9.62 19.64 -4.52
C GLU A 295 -11.00 18.99 -4.78
N PHE A 296 -11.91 19.13 -3.81
CA PHE A 296 -13.25 18.56 -3.85
C PHE A 296 -14.10 19.09 -5.01
N ASP A 297 -13.78 20.28 -5.51
CA ASP A 297 -14.34 20.84 -6.74
C ASP A 297 -14.05 19.98 -7.99
N GLY A 298 -13.05 19.10 -7.94
CA GLY A 298 -12.77 18.15 -9.02
C GLY A 298 -13.92 17.18 -9.28
N VAL A 299 -14.70 16.79 -8.26
CA VAL A 299 -15.77 15.76 -8.37
C VAL A 299 -16.89 16.18 -9.34
N GLY A 300 -17.00 17.49 -9.62
CA GLY A 300 -17.92 18.07 -10.60
C GLY A 300 -19.29 18.38 -10.01
N ASN A 301 -20.00 19.31 -10.64
CA ASN A 301 -21.33 19.75 -10.22
C ASN A 301 -22.42 19.06 -11.07
N ARG A 302 -23.36 18.39 -10.38
CA ARG A 302 -24.48 17.63 -10.96
C ARG A 302 -25.34 18.46 -11.92
N GLU A 303 -25.43 19.78 -11.72
CA GLU A 303 -26.23 20.70 -12.52
C GLU A 303 -25.52 21.16 -13.81
N THR A 304 -24.19 21.30 -13.81
CA THR A 304 -23.41 21.81 -14.95
C THR A 304 -22.95 20.71 -15.90
N LEU A 305 -22.93 19.46 -15.45
CA LEU A 305 -22.46 18.29 -16.21
C LEU A 305 -23.47 17.73 -17.23
N SER A 306 -24.63 18.39 -17.38
CA SER A 306 -25.77 17.95 -18.19
C SER A 306 -25.53 17.85 -19.71
N ARG A 307 -24.31 18.05 -20.23
CA ARG A 307 -24.06 17.97 -21.68
C ARG A 307 -23.08 16.89 -22.14
N HIS A 308 -22.01 16.54 -21.42
CA HIS A 308 -20.95 15.66 -21.99
C HIS A 308 -20.45 14.47 -21.12
N ALA A 309 -20.87 14.29 -19.86
CA ALA A 309 -20.53 13.09 -19.05
C ALA A 309 -21.38 12.90 -17.75
N PRO A 310 -22.72 12.81 -17.81
CA PRO A 310 -23.59 12.82 -16.62
C PRO A 310 -23.47 11.58 -15.72
N GLU A 311 -23.14 10.42 -16.29
CA GLU A 311 -23.11 9.14 -15.55
C GLU A 311 -21.86 9.02 -14.65
N TYR A 312 -20.71 9.52 -15.11
CA TYR A 312 -19.43 9.44 -14.40
C TYR A 312 -19.47 10.16 -13.05
N ALA A 313 -19.80 11.45 -13.05
CA ALA A 313 -19.81 12.25 -11.83
C ALA A 313 -20.91 11.82 -10.86
N THR A 314 -22.07 11.41 -11.40
CA THR A 314 -23.17 10.88 -10.57
C THR A 314 -22.71 9.63 -9.81
N GLN A 315 -21.95 8.74 -10.44
CA GLN A 315 -21.40 7.55 -9.80
C GLN A 315 -20.31 7.87 -8.76
N VAL A 316 -19.43 8.86 -9.01
CA VAL A 316 -18.47 9.32 -7.98
C VAL A 316 -19.19 9.89 -6.77
N ILE A 317 -20.14 10.79 -7.00
CA ILE A 317 -20.91 11.44 -5.94
C ILE A 317 -21.67 10.40 -5.14
N THR A 318 -22.32 9.44 -5.81
CA THR A 318 -23.06 8.36 -5.13
C THR A 318 -22.12 7.50 -4.29
N GLY A 319 -20.96 7.08 -4.82
CA GLY A 319 -20.00 6.29 -4.05
C GLY A 319 -19.37 7.05 -2.88
N LEU A 320 -19.16 8.37 -3.03
CA LEU A 320 -18.67 9.21 -1.94
C LEU A 320 -19.73 9.40 -0.85
N LEU A 321 -21.00 9.59 -1.24
CA LEU A 321 -22.13 9.62 -0.31
C LEU A 321 -22.28 8.26 0.40
N GLU A 322 -22.17 7.14 -0.29
CA GLU A 322 -22.19 5.81 0.33
C GLU A 322 -21.06 5.62 1.35
N LEU A 323 -19.88 6.19 1.12
CA LEU A 323 -18.77 6.16 2.07
C LEU A 323 -18.95 7.12 3.24
N MET A 324 -19.68 8.22 3.03
CA MET A 324 -20.02 9.18 4.07
C MET A 324 -21.20 8.72 4.94
N ASP A 325 -22.22 8.11 4.33
CA ASP A 325 -23.49 7.67 4.93
C ASP A 325 -23.47 6.19 5.36
N GLY A 326 -22.44 5.43 4.95
CA GLY A 326 -22.42 3.98 4.90
C GLY A 326 -22.86 3.25 6.18
N SER A 327 -23.39 2.04 6.00
CA SER A 327 -23.95 1.15 7.03
C SER A 327 -22.98 0.73 8.15
N GLU A 328 -21.69 1.04 8.04
CA GLU A 328 -20.68 0.80 9.06
C GLU A 328 -20.40 2.07 9.87
N LYS A 329 -20.48 1.97 11.19
CA LYS A 329 -20.19 3.08 12.11
C LYS A 329 -18.84 3.72 11.80
N ARG A 330 -18.85 5.02 11.47
CA ARG A 330 -17.65 5.84 11.21
C ARG A 330 -17.11 6.52 12.47
N ASP A 331 -17.40 5.93 13.63
CA ASP A 331 -17.06 6.46 14.94
C ASP A 331 -15.55 6.76 15.00
N GLY A 332 -15.20 8.01 15.28
CA GLY A 332 -13.81 8.45 15.38
C GLY A 332 -13.18 8.96 14.08
N VAL A 333 -13.91 9.07 12.96
CA VAL A 333 -13.38 9.68 11.72
C VAL A 333 -14.11 10.99 11.42
N VAL A 334 -13.38 12.08 11.27
CA VAL A 334 -13.91 13.40 10.86
C VAL A 334 -13.43 13.71 9.45
N ILE A 335 -14.32 14.17 8.57
CA ILE A 335 -13.98 14.55 7.19
C ILE A 335 -13.76 16.06 7.10
N VAL A 336 -12.63 16.46 6.53
CA VAL A 336 -12.37 17.85 6.18
C VAL A 336 -12.20 17.92 4.67
N ALA A 337 -13.14 18.53 3.97
CA ALA A 337 -13.04 18.74 2.53
C ALA A 337 -12.53 20.15 2.22
N ALA A 338 -11.82 20.32 1.11
CA ALA A 338 -11.36 21.62 0.65
C ALA A 338 -11.70 21.82 -0.83
N CYS A 339 -12.26 22.98 -1.16
CA CYS A 339 -12.53 23.37 -2.55
C CYS A 339 -12.16 24.83 -2.80
N ASN A 340 -11.79 25.14 -4.05
CA ASN A 340 -11.52 26.51 -4.46
C ASN A 340 -12.78 27.25 -4.92
N ARG A 341 -13.79 26.49 -5.38
CA ARG A 341 -15.06 26.97 -5.91
C ARG A 341 -16.16 26.01 -5.46
N LEU A 342 -17.37 26.53 -5.24
CA LEU A 342 -18.59 25.74 -5.04
C LEU A 342 -19.24 25.41 -6.38
#